data_AF-A0A7C0V7M0-F1
#
_entry.id   AF-A0A7C0V7M0-F1
#
_cell.length_a   1.000
_cell.length_b   1.000
_cell.length_c   1.000
_cell.angle_alpha   90.00
_cell.angle_beta   90.00
_cell.angle_gamma   90.00
#
_symmetry.space_group_name_H-M   'P 1'
#
loop_
_entity.id
_entity.type
_entity.pdbx_description
1 polymer ?
#
loop_
_entity_poly.entity_id
_entity_poly.type
_entity_poly.pdbx_seq_one_letter_code
_entity_poly.pdbx_strand_id
1 'polypeptide(L)'
;SECERLTDIWIATDDRSIKSCVEEFGGKVLITKKEHPTGTDRVAEAARYLKLSPSDIVVNIQGDQPLFKGKVLNLLIDSMLNNPSIQMSTLIYRIRDQREIDDRNCVKVVMDLNGFAIFFSRSPIPFYRDREIDRIYYKHLGFYAYRMDFLKRYPTLPRGRLEVAESLEQLRAIENGIKIKVVESPSDSYEVDTPQDIEKIERLLS
;
A
#
# COMPACT_ATOMS: atom_id res chain seq x y z
N SER A 1 -9.37 14.49 -10.43
CA SER A 1 -9.13 13.27 -9.63
C SER A 1 -10.44 12.53 -9.51
N GLU A 2 -10.48 11.21 -9.74
CA GLU A 2 -11.66 10.37 -9.42
C GLU A 2 -11.81 10.12 -7.91
N CYS A 3 -10.81 10.51 -7.11
CA CYS A 3 -10.86 10.50 -5.65
C CYS A 3 -11.16 11.92 -5.16
N GLU A 4 -12.34 12.11 -4.56
CA GLU A 4 -12.83 13.40 -4.06
C GLU A 4 -12.17 13.82 -2.74
N ARG A 5 -11.63 12.85 -2.01
CA ARG A 5 -10.98 13.08 -0.71
C ARG A 5 -9.54 13.57 -0.81
N LEU A 6 -8.87 13.38 -1.95
CA LEU A 6 -7.50 13.83 -2.17
C LEU A 6 -7.47 15.33 -2.45
N THR A 7 -6.77 16.08 -1.60
CA THR A 7 -6.64 17.54 -1.71
C THR A 7 -5.34 17.98 -2.34
N ASP A 8 -4.29 17.15 -2.28
CA ASP A 8 -2.99 17.43 -2.90
C ASP A 8 -2.27 16.13 -3.28
N ILE A 9 -1.41 16.18 -4.29
CA ILE A 9 -0.65 15.03 -4.81
C ILE A 9 0.79 15.46 -5.07
N TRP A 10 1.73 14.68 -4.55
CA TRP A 10 3.17 14.90 -4.70
C TRP A 10 3.86 13.60 -5.06
N ILE A 11 4.84 13.68 -5.96
CA ILE A 11 5.76 12.59 -6.27
C ILE A 11 7.00 12.75 -5.40
N ALA A 12 7.40 11.67 -4.72
CA ALA A 12 8.62 11.63 -3.92
C ALA A 12 9.62 10.70 -4.60
N THR A 13 10.76 11.24 -5.05
CA THR A 13 11.80 10.48 -5.76
C THR A 13 13.18 10.85 -5.23
N ASP A 14 14.19 10.02 -5.44
CA ASP A 14 15.61 10.35 -5.24
C ASP A 14 16.33 10.65 -6.56
N ASP A 15 15.65 10.48 -7.69
CA ASP A 15 16.21 10.62 -9.02
C ASP A 15 15.86 11.97 -9.65
N ARG A 16 16.88 12.69 -10.12
CA ARG A 16 16.72 13.99 -10.77
C ARG A 16 16.06 13.89 -12.15
N SER A 17 16.25 12.79 -12.87
CA SER A 17 15.59 12.55 -14.15
C SER A 17 14.08 12.36 -13.98
N ILE A 18 13.65 11.60 -12.97
CA ILE A 18 12.24 11.46 -12.61
C ILE A 18 11.68 12.82 -12.21
N LYS A 19 12.40 13.59 -11.38
CA LYS A 19 11.99 14.96 -11.02
C LYS A 19 11.74 15.83 -12.25
N SER A 20 12.69 15.87 -13.19
CA SER A 20 12.55 16.67 -14.41
C SER A 20 11.35 16.25 -15.25
N CYS A 21 11.12 14.94 -15.41
CA CYS A 21 9.94 14.43 -16.11
C CYS A 21 8.63 14.86 -15.42
N VAL A 22 8.57 14.81 -14.09
CA VAL A 22 7.39 15.24 -13.33
C VAL A 22 7.11 16.73 -13.48
N GLU A 23 8.16 17.55 -13.40
CA GLU A 23 8.04 19.00 -13.60
C GLU A 23 7.58 19.35 -15.02
N GLU A 24 8.01 18.58 -16.03
CA GLU A 24 7.64 18.79 -17.44
C GLU A 24 6.13 18.63 -17.68
N PHE A 25 5.48 17.66 -17.04
CA PHE A 25 4.02 17.50 -17.11
C PHE A 25 3.26 18.34 -16.05
N GLY A 26 3.95 19.20 -15.30
CA GLY A 26 3.34 20.12 -14.32
C GLY A 26 2.97 19.46 -12.98
N GLY A 27 3.51 18.27 -12.68
CA GLY A 27 3.32 17.59 -11.41
C GLY A 27 4.13 18.22 -10.28
N LYS A 28 3.68 18.04 -9.04
CA LYS A 28 4.45 18.42 -7.85
C LYS A 28 5.40 17.29 -7.47
N VAL A 29 6.66 17.62 -7.24
CA VAL A 29 7.70 16.63 -6.92
C VAL A 29 8.67 17.16 -5.89
N LEU A 30 9.18 16.27 -5.05
CA LEU A 30 10.27 16.55 -4.11
C LEU A 30 11.36 15.49 -4.21
N ILE A 31 12.59 15.91 -3.92
CA ILE A 31 13.72 15.00 -3.77
C ILE A 31 13.77 14.50 -2.33
N THR A 32 13.78 13.18 -2.18
CA THR A 32 14.03 12.44 -0.94
C THR A 32 15.44 11.90 -0.93
N LYS A 33 15.88 11.37 0.21
CA LYS A 33 17.17 10.69 0.29
C LYS A 33 17.15 9.45 -0.60
N LYS A 34 18.32 9.12 -1.14
CA LYS A 34 18.53 7.92 -1.94
C LYS A 34 18.38 6.64 -1.12
N GLU A 35 18.87 6.69 0.11
CA GLU A 35 18.95 5.52 0.99
C GLU A 35 17.78 5.53 1.98
N HIS A 36 16.64 4.98 1.55
CA HIS A 36 15.55 4.61 2.42
C HIS A 36 15.42 3.09 2.50
N PRO A 37 15.26 2.50 3.70
CA PRO A 37 15.04 1.07 3.83
C PRO A 37 13.73 0.58 3.22
N THR A 38 12.68 1.42 3.21
CA THR A 38 11.34 1.06 2.75
C THR A 38 10.63 2.24 2.08
N GLY A 39 9.53 1.96 1.38
CA GLY A 39 8.68 3.00 0.80
C GLY A 39 8.05 3.89 1.87
N THR A 40 7.59 3.30 2.98
CA THR A 40 7.06 4.05 4.13
C THR A 40 8.09 5.01 4.74
N ASP A 41 9.37 4.63 4.80
CA ASP A 41 10.44 5.53 5.27
C ASP A 41 10.60 6.78 4.36
N ARG A 42 10.46 6.61 3.03
CA ARG A 42 10.46 7.72 2.07
C ARG A 42 9.23 8.61 2.23
N VAL A 43 8.05 8.02 2.42
CA VAL A 43 6.80 8.75 2.67
C VAL A 43 6.89 9.58 3.95
N ALA A 44 7.49 9.04 5.01
CA ALA A 44 7.71 9.77 6.26
C ALA A 44 8.61 11.00 6.07
N GLU A 45 9.67 10.89 5.26
CA GLU A 45 10.51 12.04 4.91
C GLU A 45 9.72 13.08 4.09
N ALA A 46 9.03 12.65 3.04
CA ALA A 46 8.22 13.52 2.18
C ALA A 46 7.19 14.32 2.99
N ALA A 47 6.44 13.64 3.86
CA ALA A 47 5.44 14.26 4.74
C ALA A 47 6.05 15.31 5.68
N ARG A 48 7.29 15.09 6.15
CA ARG A 48 8.03 16.08 6.95
C ARG A 48 8.44 17.29 6.12
N TYR A 49 8.94 17.11 4.90
CA TYR A 49 9.33 18.23 4.03
C TYR A 49 8.14 19.12 3.66
N LEU A 50 6.99 18.49 3.42
CA LEU A 50 5.74 19.18 3.13
C LEU A 50 5.10 19.83 4.37
N LYS A 51 5.67 19.62 5.56
CA LYS A 51 5.19 20.18 6.84
C LYS A 51 3.71 19.87 7.09
N LEU A 52 3.29 18.65 6.75
CA LEU A 52 1.90 18.22 6.93
C LEU A 52 1.47 18.32 8.40
N SER A 53 0.22 18.74 8.61
CA SER A 53 -0.39 18.88 9.93
C SER A 53 -0.55 17.52 10.61
N PRO A 54 -0.46 17.42 11.95
CA PRO A 54 -0.76 16.17 12.67
C PRO A 54 -2.13 15.55 12.35
N SER A 55 -3.10 16.36 11.91
CA SER A 55 -4.44 15.92 11.51
C SER A 55 -4.50 15.32 10.10
N ASP A 56 -3.47 15.49 9.28
CA ASP A 56 -3.47 15.07 7.88
C ASP A 56 -3.37 13.55 7.77
N ILE A 57 -4.02 13.02 6.74
CA ILE A 57 -3.92 11.63 6.33
C ILE A 57 -3.08 11.58 5.05
N VAL A 58 -2.01 10.81 5.08
CA VAL A 58 -1.10 10.64 3.94
C VAL A 58 -1.46 9.34 3.24
N VAL A 59 -1.82 9.42 1.96
CA VAL A 59 -2.05 8.25 1.12
C VAL A 59 -0.77 7.96 0.33
N ASN A 60 -0.25 6.75 0.47
CA ASN A 60 0.86 6.26 -0.33
C ASN A 60 0.31 5.45 -1.51
N ILE A 61 0.71 5.86 -2.71
CA ILE A 61 0.43 5.19 -3.98
C ILE A 61 1.80 4.85 -4.56
N GLN A 62 2.08 3.56 -4.74
CA GLN A 62 3.37 3.15 -5.28
C GLN A 62 3.48 3.54 -6.77
N GLY A 63 4.68 3.94 -7.20
CA GLY A 63 4.93 4.39 -8.57
C GLY A 63 4.86 3.28 -9.63
N ASP A 64 4.88 2.02 -9.20
CA ASP A 64 4.75 0.80 -9.99
C ASP A 64 3.29 0.35 -10.19
N GLN A 65 2.31 1.08 -9.65
CA GLN A 65 0.87 0.81 -9.79
C GLN A 65 0.19 1.83 -10.71
N PRO A 66 0.38 1.76 -12.04
CA PRO A 66 -0.15 2.76 -12.97
C PRO A 66 -1.67 2.67 -13.16
N LEU A 67 -2.28 1.51 -12.85
CA LEU A 67 -3.68 1.25 -13.16
C LEU A 67 -4.48 0.85 -11.92
N PHE A 68 -5.30 1.79 -11.45
CA PHE A 68 -6.33 1.57 -10.43
C PHE A 68 -7.46 2.60 -10.60
N LYS A 69 -8.64 2.28 -10.05
CA LYS A 69 -9.77 3.22 -10.05
C LYS A 69 -9.62 4.19 -8.88
N GLY A 70 -9.57 5.50 -9.12
CA GLY A 70 -9.30 6.47 -8.05
C GLY A 70 -10.33 6.41 -6.90
N LYS A 71 -11.56 5.98 -7.19
CA LYS A 71 -12.61 5.76 -6.18
C LYS A 71 -12.23 4.78 -5.07
N VAL A 72 -11.31 3.84 -5.31
CA VAL A 72 -10.86 2.89 -4.27
C VAL A 72 -10.11 3.60 -3.13
N LEU A 73 -9.45 4.72 -3.44
CA LEU A 73 -8.76 5.53 -2.43
C LEU A 73 -9.73 6.20 -1.46
N ASN A 74 -10.97 6.49 -1.89
CA ASN A 74 -11.99 7.00 -0.96
C ASN A 74 -12.28 5.98 0.15
N LEU A 75 -12.38 4.69 -0.18
CA LEU A 75 -12.62 3.62 0.81
C LEU A 75 -11.49 3.58 1.87
N LEU A 76 -10.25 3.71 1.39
CA LEU A 76 -9.07 3.74 2.22
C LEU A 76 -9.06 4.95 3.16
N ILE A 77 -9.32 6.15 2.63
CA ILE A 77 -9.33 7.40 3.39
C ILE A 77 -10.52 7.44 4.36
N ASP A 78 -11.72 7.05 3.93
CA ASP A 78 -12.93 7.04 4.75
C ASP A 78 -12.76 6.09 5.96
N SER A 79 -12.05 4.97 5.81
CA SER A 79 -11.74 4.09 6.94
C SER A 79 -10.96 4.79 8.05
N MET A 80 -10.06 5.72 7.67
CA MET A 80 -9.27 6.52 8.60
C MET A 80 -10.09 7.67 9.18
N LEU A 81 -10.91 8.35 8.37
CA LEU A 81 -11.75 9.46 8.83
C LEU A 81 -12.82 8.99 9.83
N ASN A 82 -13.44 7.84 9.57
CA ASN A 82 -14.51 7.30 10.41
C ASN A 82 -14.02 6.75 11.76
N ASN A 83 -12.71 6.53 11.91
CA ASN A 83 -12.14 6.04 13.16
C ASN A 83 -10.76 6.66 13.46
N PRO A 84 -10.72 7.71 14.32
CA PRO A 84 -9.49 8.37 14.74
C PRO A 84 -8.43 7.45 15.37
N SER A 85 -8.81 6.31 15.93
CA SER A 85 -7.86 5.38 16.57
C SER A 85 -6.98 4.61 15.56
N ILE A 86 -7.42 4.50 14.31
CA ILE A 86 -6.69 3.76 13.27
C ILE A 86 -5.48 4.59 12.83
N GLN A 87 -4.30 3.99 12.91
CA GLN A 87 -3.02 4.64 12.59
C GLN A 87 -2.58 4.39 11.14
N MET A 88 -2.97 3.24 10.60
CA MET A 88 -2.60 2.76 9.28
C MET A 88 -3.74 1.93 8.72
N SER A 89 -4.06 2.13 7.44
CA SER A 89 -4.98 1.28 6.68
C SER A 89 -4.42 0.90 5.33
N THR A 90 -4.95 -0.17 4.74
CA THR A 90 -4.60 -0.68 3.41
C THR A 90 -5.81 -1.29 2.70
N LEU A 91 -5.66 -1.57 1.41
CA LEU A 91 -6.67 -2.20 0.57
C LEU A 91 -6.36 -3.68 0.33
N ILE A 92 -7.42 -4.46 0.15
CA ILE A 92 -7.34 -5.85 -0.29
C ILE A 92 -8.30 -6.10 -1.44
N TYR A 93 -8.08 -7.20 -2.14
CA TYR A 93 -8.98 -7.69 -3.16
C TYR A 93 -9.22 -9.19 -2.97
N ARG A 94 -10.49 -9.62 -3.08
CA ARG A 94 -10.81 -11.06 -3.08
C ARG A 94 -10.24 -11.68 -4.35
N ILE A 95 -9.30 -12.60 -4.19
CA ILE A 95 -8.68 -13.30 -5.32
C ILE A 95 -9.76 -14.05 -6.11
N ARG A 96 -9.76 -13.85 -7.43
CA ARG A 96 -10.69 -14.52 -8.36
C ARG A 96 -9.97 -15.50 -9.30
N ASP A 97 -8.69 -15.27 -9.54
CA ASP A 97 -7.85 -16.16 -10.34
C ASP A 97 -7.02 -17.04 -9.41
N GLN A 98 -7.23 -18.36 -9.47
CA GLN A 98 -6.53 -19.31 -8.60
C GLN A 98 -5.01 -19.26 -8.79
N ARG A 99 -4.52 -18.83 -9.95
CA ARG A 99 -3.08 -18.70 -10.22
C ARG A 99 -2.42 -17.68 -9.30
N GLU A 100 -3.15 -16.67 -8.84
CA GLU A 100 -2.64 -15.64 -7.92
C GLU A 100 -2.46 -16.18 -6.49
N ILE A 101 -3.09 -17.31 -6.13
CA ILE A 101 -2.99 -17.87 -4.77
C ILE A 101 -1.56 -18.35 -4.52
N ASP A 102 -1.00 -19.09 -5.48
CA ASP A 102 0.34 -19.68 -5.38
C ASP A 102 1.45 -18.75 -5.89
N ASP A 103 1.09 -17.62 -6.50
CA ASP A 103 2.05 -16.59 -6.92
C ASP A 103 2.66 -15.88 -5.70
N ARG A 104 4.00 -15.90 -5.60
CA ARG A 104 4.76 -15.29 -4.50
C ARG A 104 4.86 -13.77 -4.61
N ASN A 105 4.58 -13.20 -5.78
CA ASN A 105 4.48 -11.76 -5.98
C ASN A 105 3.11 -11.24 -5.51
N CYS A 106 2.06 -12.06 -5.63
CA CYS A 106 0.77 -11.80 -5.01
C CYS A 106 0.84 -12.02 -3.49
N VAL A 107 0.92 -10.94 -2.70
CA VAL A 107 0.92 -11.02 -1.24
C VAL A 107 -0.49 -11.34 -0.74
N LYS A 108 -0.62 -12.39 0.06
CA LYS A 108 -1.88 -12.77 0.70
C LYS A 108 -2.00 -12.14 2.08
N VAL A 109 -3.23 -11.96 2.55
CA VAL A 109 -3.52 -11.42 3.88
C VAL A 109 -4.68 -12.15 4.55
N VAL A 110 -4.52 -12.38 5.85
CA VAL A 110 -5.60 -12.80 6.74
C VAL A 110 -5.93 -11.68 7.72
N MET A 111 -7.20 -11.59 8.13
CA MET A 111 -7.68 -10.53 9.01
C MET A 111 -8.60 -11.07 10.09
N ASP A 112 -8.75 -10.30 11.18
CA ASP A 112 -9.71 -10.59 12.23
C ASP A 112 -11.14 -10.18 11.82
N LEU A 113 -12.13 -10.55 12.65
CA LEU A 113 -13.54 -10.22 12.40
C LEU A 113 -13.84 -8.71 12.45
N ASN A 114 -12.91 -7.89 12.97
CA ASN A 114 -13.03 -6.43 12.99
C ASN A 114 -12.34 -5.80 11.76
N GLY A 115 -11.83 -6.60 10.83
CA GLY A 115 -11.14 -6.14 9.63
C GLY A 115 -9.76 -5.53 9.92
N PHE A 116 -9.05 -6.02 10.93
CA PHE A 116 -7.62 -5.72 11.11
C PHE A 116 -6.78 -6.88 10.60
N ALA A 117 -5.70 -6.57 9.87
CA ALA A 117 -4.77 -7.59 9.40
C ALA A 117 -4.17 -8.36 10.59
N ILE A 118 -4.19 -9.68 10.49
CA ILE A 118 -3.48 -10.59 11.40
C ILE A 118 -2.07 -10.84 10.86
N PHE A 119 -1.96 -11.14 9.55
CA PHE A 119 -0.67 -11.45 8.93
C PHE A 119 -0.72 -11.26 7.41
N PHE A 120 0.41 -10.88 6.83
CA PHE A 120 0.67 -10.82 5.39
C PHE A 120 1.75 -11.84 5.03
N SER A 121 1.58 -12.55 3.93
CA SER A 121 2.56 -13.56 3.50
C SER A 121 2.58 -13.73 1.99
N ARG A 122 3.76 -14.05 1.46
CA ARG A 122 3.89 -14.52 0.07
C ARG A 122 3.41 -15.97 -0.08
N SER A 123 3.31 -16.73 1.00
CA SER A 123 2.71 -18.07 1.01
C SER A 123 1.18 -18.02 0.95
N PRO A 124 0.52 -19.06 0.42
CA PRO A 124 -0.94 -19.17 0.46
C PRO A 124 -1.47 -19.22 1.90
N ILE A 125 -2.19 -18.17 2.31
CA ILE A 125 -2.84 -18.09 3.62
C ILE A 125 -4.30 -17.61 3.48
N PRO A 126 -5.25 -18.19 4.26
CA PRO A 126 -5.04 -19.28 5.21
C PRO A 126 -4.87 -20.63 4.51
N PHE A 127 -4.29 -21.59 5.23
CA PHE A 127 -4.29 -22.97 4.77
C PHE A 127 -5.67 -23.59 5.03
N TYR A 128 -6.35 -24.02 3.96
CA TYR A 128 -7.62 -24.74 4.05
C TYR A 128 -7.35 -26.24 4.20
N ARG A 129 -7.51 -26.76 5.42
CA ARG A 129 -7.35 -28.20 5.71
C ARG A 129 -8.33 -29.04 4.91
N ASP A 130 -9.60 -28.64 4.89
CA ASP A 130 -10.69 -29.39 4.29
C ASP A 130 -10.96 -28.88 2.87
N ARG A 131 -11.19 -29.78 1.92
CA ARG A 131 -11.36 -29.43 0.50
C ARG A 131 -12.77 -28.96 0.13
N GLU A 132 -13.76 -29.23 0.98
CA GLU A 132 -15.17 -28.95 0.71
C GLU A 132 -15.61 -27.54 1.16
N ILE A 133 -14.72 -26.78 1.78
CA ILE A 133 -15.01 -25.41 2.24
C ILE A 133 -14.75 -24.42 1.09
N ASP A 134 -15.63 -23.43 0.92
CA ASP A 134 -15.38 -22.31 0.01
C ASP A 134 -14.09 -21.59 0.41
N ARG A 135 -13.12 -21.57 -0.50
CA ARG A 135 -11.79 -21.03 -0.23
C ARG A 135 -11.75 -19.57 -0.60
N ILE A 136 -11.67 -18.73 0.42
CA ILE A 136 -11.54 -17.29 0.28
C ILE A 136 -10.09 -16.90 0.55
N TYR A 137 -9.46 -16.28 -0.44
CA TYR A 137 -8.15 -15.69 -0.32
C TYR A 137 -8.25 -14.20 -0.66
N TYR A 138 -7.46 -13.40 0.06
CA TYR A 138 -7.36 -11.98 -0.18
C TYR A 138 -5.94 -11.63 -0.59
N LYS A 139 -5.84 -10.91 -1.71
CA LYS A 139 -4.62 -10.24 -2.18
C LYS A 139 -4.52 -8.89 -1.51
N HIS A 140 -3.34 -8.56 -1.00
CA HIS A 140 -3.01 -7.23 -0.53
C HIS A 140 -2.73 -6.31 -1.73
N LEU A 141 -3.28 -5.10 -1.70
CA LEU A 141 -3.01 -4.06 -2.68
C LEU A 141 -2.15 -2.98 -2.02
N GLY A 142 -1.00 -2.64 -2.62
CA GLY A 142 0.03 -1.72 -2.09
C GLY A 142 -0.38 -0.27 -1.79
N PHE A 143 -1.67 0.03 -1.68
CA PHE A 143 -2.18 1.32 -1.24
C PHE A 143 -2.23 1.39 0.28
N TYR A 144 -1.75 2.49 0.83
CA TYR A 144 -1.80 2.71 2.27
C TYR A 144 -2.26 4.12 2.61
N ALA A 145 -2.97 4.25 3.73
CA ALA A 145 -3.21 5.55 4.34
C ALA A 145 -2.64 5.57 5.76
N TYR A 146 -1.98 6.66 6.10
CA TYR A 146 -1.24 6.82 7.35
C TYR A 146 -1.66 8.09 8.07
N ARG A 147 -1.67 8.04 9.40
CA ARG A 147 -1.62 9.26 10.21
C ARG A 147 -0.20 9.77 10.32
N MET A 148 -0.07 11.08 10.49
CA MET A 148 1.24 11.70 10.71
C MET A 148 1.98 11.16 11.94
N ASP A 149 1.29 10.81 13.02
CA ASP A 149 1.95 10.25 14.20
C ASP A 149 2.50 8.84 13.95
N PHE A 150 1.83 8.05 13.10
CA PHE A 150 2.39 6.78 12.61
C PHE A 150 3.66 7.03 11.78
N LEU A 151 3.61 7.94 10.80
CA LEU A 151 4.77 8.24 9.94
C LEU A 151 5.97 8.78 10.71
N LYS A 152 5.76 9.54 11.79
CA LYS A 152 6.84 9.99 12.67
C LYS A 152 7.45 8.84 13.46
N ARG A 153 6.62 7.88 13.89
CA ARG A 153 7.04 6.75 14.73
C ARG A 153 7.69 5.63 13.91
N TYR A 154 7.14 5.28 12.76
CA TYR A 154 7.51 4.09 11.98
C TYR A 154 9.02 3.96 11.68
N PRO A 155 9.73 5.03 11.25
CA PRO A 155 11.18 4.95 10.97
C PRO A 155 12.04 4.63 12.21
N THR A 156 11.49 4.81 13.42
CA THR A 156 12.20 4.53 14.68
C THR A 156 11.91 3.13 15.21
N LEU A 157 10.97 2.41 14.60
CA LEU A 157 10.63 1.04 15.01
C LEU A 157 11.75 0.07 14.59
N PRO A 158 12.10 -0.91 15.44
CA PRO A 158 13.01 -1.97 15.04
C PRO A 158 12.41 -2.77 13.89
N ARG A 159 13.24 -3.06 12.88
CA ARG A 159 12.91 -4.02 11.83
C ARG A 159 12.71 -5.39 12.46
N GLY A 160 11.56 -6.00 12.19
CA GLY A 160 11.20 -7.28 12.76
C GLY A 160 11.70 -8.45 11.93
N ARG A 161 11.56 -9.67 12.48
CA ARG A 161 11.98 -10.90 11.80
C ARG A 161 11.05 -11.24 10.65
N LEU A 162 9.75 -10.98 10.81
CA LEU A 162 8.75 -11.26 9.78
C LEU A 162 8.91 -10.32 8.58
N GLU A 163 9.17 -9.03 8.83
CA GLU A 163 9.50 -8.05 7.78
C GLU A 163 10.65 -8.56 6.90
N VAL A 164 11.75 -9.02 7.52
CA VAL A 164 12.93 -9.51 6.80
C VAL A 164 12.64 -10.83 6.08
N ALA A 165 11.93 -11.77 6.73
CA ALA A 165 11.66 -13.09 6.16
C ALA A 165 10.74 -13.05 4.93
N GLU A 166 9.71 -12.21 4.96
CA GLU A 166 8.74 -12.07 3.86
C GLU A 166 9.14 -10.95 2.88
N SER A 167 10.09 -10.09 3.25
CA SER A 167 10.41 -8.85 2.54
C SER A 167 9.16 -7.99 2.33
N LEU A 168 8.43 -7.73 3.43
CA LEU A 168 7.17 -6.98 3.47
C LEU A 168 7.20 -5.92 4.58
N GLU A 169 7.28 -4.64 4.22
CA GLU A 169 7.48 -3.51 5.14
C GLU A 169 6.35 -3.31 6.16
N GLN A 170 5.12 -3.68 5.81
CA GLN A 170 3.96 -3.57 6.69
C GLN A 170 4.02 -4.54 7.88
N LEU A 171 4.80 -5.63 7.78
CA LEU A 171 4.98 -6.55 8.91
C LEU A 171 5.74 -5.89 10.07
N ARG A 172 6.58 -4.87 9.80
CA ARG A 172 7.21 -4.06 10.86
C ARG A 172 6.16 -3.45 11.80
N ALA A 173 5.04 -2.98 11.25
CA ALA A 173 3.96 -2.40 12.04
C ALA A 173 3.28 -3.46 12.92
N ILE A 174 2.93 -4.62 12.34
CA ILE A 174 2.31 -5.73 13.08
C ILE A 174 3.24 -6.24 14.20
N GLU A 175 4.52 -6.48 13.91
CA GLU A 175 5.50 -6.95 14.90
C GLU A 175 5.70 -5.96 16.06
N ASN A 176 5.48 -4.67 15.82
CA ASN A 176 5.55 -3.62 16.84
C ASN A 176 4.18 -3.28 17.47
N GLY A 177 3.19 -4.17 17.32
CA GLY A 177 1.87 -4.06 17.95
C GLY A 177 0.94 -3.01 17.35
N ILE A 178 1.26 -2.52 16.14
CA ILE A 178 0.42 -1.55 15.43
C ILE A 178 -0.56 -2.32 14.55
N LYS A 179 -1.86 -2.11 14.79
CA LYS A 179 -2.92 -2.71 13.98
C LYS A 179 -3.03 -2.00 12.64
N ILE A 180 -3.25 -2.78 11.59
CA ILE A 180 -3.49 -2.28 10.22
C ILE A 180 -4.93 -2.54 9.87
N LYS A 181 -5.72 -1.49 9.61
CA LYS A 181 -7.09 -1.65 9.13
C LYS A 181 -7.07 -2.09 7.67
N VAL A 182 -7.86 -3.09 7.35
CA VAL A 182 -8.00 -3.60 5.99
C VAL A 182 -9.38 -3.25 5.45
N VAL A 183 -9.43 -2.83 4.19
CA VAL A 183 -10.68 -2.49 3.49
C VAL A 183 -10.72 -3.24 2.16
N GLU A 184 -11.82 -3.95 1.90
CA GLU A 184 -12.01 -4.68 0.64
C GLU A 184 -12.32 -3.72 -0.51
N SER A 185 -11.52 -3.80 -1.56
CA SER A 185 -11.69 -3.08 -2.81
C SER A 185 -12.58 -3.89 -3.76
N PRO A 186 -13.53 -3.25 -4.47
CA PRO A 186 -14.35 -3.91 -5.48
C PRO A 186 -13.58 -4.24 -6.78
N SER A 187 -12.37 -3.71 -6.94
CA SER A 187 -11.51 -3.90 -8.10
C SER A 187 -10.08 -4.19 -7.71
N ASP A 188 -9.42 -5.01 -8.52
CA ASP A 188 -7.99 -5.28 -8.40
C ASP A 188 -7.13 -4.06 -8.82
N SER A 189 -5.84 -4.15 -8.55
CA SER A 189 -4.80 -3.27 -9.09
C SER A 189 -3.65 -4.11 -9.64
N TYR A 190 -3.00 -3.58 -10.68
CA TYR A 190 -1.92 -4.26 -11.38
C TYR A 190 -0.61 -3.50 -11.15
N GLU A 191 0.39 -4.24 -10.70
CA GLU A 191 1.77 -3.78 -10.52
C GLU A 191 2.56 -4.02 -11.81
N VAL A 192 3.56 -3.17 -12.08
CA VAL A 192 4.52 -3.32 -13.17
C VAL A 192 5.87 -3.68 -12.58
N ASP A 193 6.10 -4.97 -12.38
CA ASP A 193 7.36 -5.50 -11.83
C ASP A 193 8.27 -6.06 -12.93
N THR A 194 7.68 -6.50 -14.05
CA THR A 194 8.40 -7.13 -15.17
C THR A 194 8.13 -6.41 -16.48
N PRO A 195 9.05 -6.48 -17.47
CA PRO A 195 8.80 -5.95 -18.81
C PRO A 195 7.52 -6.50 -19.45
N GLN A 196 7.13 -7.74 -19.14
CA GLN A 196 5.91 -8.37 -19.64
C GLN A 196 4.63 -7.73 -19.08
N ASP A 197 4.70 -7.13 -17.88
CA ASP A 197 3.56 -6.42 -17.28
C ASP A 197 3.23 -5.14 -18.06
N ILE A 198 4.23 -4.51 -18.67
CA ILE A 198 4.05 -3.28 -19.48
C ILE A 198 3.05 -3.53 -20.61
N GLU A 199 3.26 -4.58 -21.42
CA GLU A 199 2.34 -4.90 -22.52
C GLU A 199 0.90 -5.15 -22.05
N LYS A 200 0.75 -5.78 -20.88
CA LYS A 200 -0.56 -6.04 -20.29
C LYS A 200 -1.24 -4.74 -19.85
N ILE A 201 -0.50 -3.85 -19.21
CA ILE A 201 -0.99 -2.53 -18.78
C ILE A 201 -1.33 -1.66 -19.99
N GLU A 202 -0.48 -1.61 -21.01
CA GLU A 202 -0.72 -0.83 -22.23
C GLU A 202 -2.02 -1.26 -22.94
N ARG A 203 -2.28 -2.56 -23.02
CA ARG A 203 -3.55 -3.09 -23.57
C ARG A 203 -4.78 -2.72 -22.73
N LEU A 204 -4.62 -2.49 -21.43
CA LEU A 204 -5.71 -2.10 -20.54
C LEU A 204 -5.95 -0.57 -20.53
N LEU A 205 -4.96 0.22 -20.95
CA LEU A 205 -5.04 1.68 -21.09
C LEU A 205 -5.52 2.15 -22.46
N SER A 206 -5.49 1.25 -23.46
CA SER A 206 -5.95 1.48 -24.84
C SER A 206 -7.46 1.30 -24.97
#